data_AF-A0A9J7JZ11-F1
#
_entry.id   AF-A0A9J7JZ11-F1
#
_cell.length_a   1.000
_cell.length_b   1.000
_cell.length_c   1.000
_cell.angle_alpha   90.00
_cell.angle_beta   90.00
_cell.angle_gamma   90.00
#
_symmetry.space_group_name_H-M   'P 1'
#
loop_
_entity.id
_entity.type
_entity.pdbx_description
1 polymer ?
#
loop_
_entity_poly.entity_id
_entity_poly.type
_entity_poly.pdbx_seq_one_letter_code
_entity_poly.pdbx_strand_id
1 'polypeptide(L)'
;MVSVLKLHRQKKYNVRSMPIQKDDEIQVVRGHYKGIHPSKVVITRLKLDKHPKKILKRKAKCRQVGKEKGKHKEETIEKMLE
;
A
#
# COMPACT_ATOMS: atom_id res chain seq x y z
N MET A 1 -10.54 7.31 5.62
CA MET A 1 -10.39 5.92 6.14
C MET A 1 -9.65 5.07 5.11
N VAL A 2 -8.72 4.21 5.54
CA VAL A 2 -7.90 3.36 4.64
C VAL A 2 -8.01 1.90 5.05
N SER A 3 -7.89 1.01 4.07
CA SER A 3 -7.86 -0.44 4.27
C SER A 3 -6.68 -1.08 3.59
N VAL A 4 -6.34 -2.28 4.05
CA VAL A 4 -5.19 -3.04 3.57
C VAL A 4 -5.56 -3.73 2.25
N LEU A 5 -4.66 -3.68 1.26
CA LEU A 5 -4.83 -4.39 0.01
C LEU A 5 -4.50 -5.87 0.18
N LYS A 6 -5.10 -6.77 -0.60
CA LYS A 6 -4.69 -8.19 -0.61
C LYS A 6 -3.26 -8.36 -1.15
N LEU A 7 -2.55 -9.38 -0.69
CA LEU A 7 -1.11 -9.57 -0.93
C LEU A 7 -0.71 -9.47 -2.41
N HIS A 8 -1.44 -10.12 -3.31
CA HIS A 8 -1.17 -10.08 -4.75
C HIS A 8 -1.22 -8.66 -5.34
N ARG A 9 -2.08 -7.79 -4.80
CA ARG A 9 -2.22 -6.39 -5.25
C ARG A 9 -1.19 -5.48 -4.62
N GLN A 10 -0.81 -5.77 -3.38
CA GLN A 10 0.30 -5.07 -2.73
C GLN A 10 1.60 -5.26 -3.52
N LYS A 11 1.85 -6.48 -4.01
CA LYS A 11 3.00 -6.78 -4.87
C LYS A 11 2.88 -6.08 -6.23
N LYS A 12 1.73 -6.23 -6.90
CA LYS A 12 1.48 -5.63 -8.23
C LYS A 12 1.65 -4.11 -8.27
N TYR A 13 1.13 -3.40 -7.27
CA TYR A 13 1.17 -1.93 -7.24
C TYR A 13 2.21 -1.37 -6.27
N ASN A 14 2.98 -2.22 -5.57
CA ASN A 14 3.93 -1.84 -4.53
C ASN A 14 3.34 -0.97 -3.39
N VAL A 15 2.01 -1.01 -3.16
CA VAL A 15 1.32 -0.19 -2.14
C VAL A 15 0.65 -1.09 -1.09
N ARG A 16 0.74 -0.76 0.20
CA ARG A 16 0.16 -1.57 1.29
C ARG A 16 -1.33 -1.28 1.53
N SER A 17 -1.73 -0.01 1.45
CA SER A 17 -3.09 0.44 1.78
C SER A 17 -3.64 1.49 0.82
N MET A 18 -4.95 1.43 0.58
CA MET A 18 -5.69 2.42 -0.21
C MET A 18 -6.90 2.94 0.57
N PRO A 19 -7.36 4.17 0.26
CA PRO A 19 -8.69 4.61 0.68
C PRO A 19 -9.75 3.71 0.05
N ILE A 20 -10.77 3.34 0.82
CA ILE A 20 -11.89 2.52 0.32
C ILE A 20 -12.76 3.37 -0.60
N GLN A 21 -13.18 2.81 -1.73
CA GLN A 21 -14.17 3.39 -2.62
C GLN A 21 -15.47 2.56 -2.61
N LYS A 22 -16.59 3.19 -3.01
CA LYS A 22 -17.92 2.55 -2.98
C LYS A 22 -18.01 1.29 -3.85
N ASP A 23 -17.25 1.24 -4.94
CA ASP A 23 -17.29 0.15 -5.92
C ASP A 23 -16.17 -0.89 -5.74
N ASP A 24 -15.43 -0.83 -4.63
CA ASP A 24 -14.37 -1.78 -4.34
C ASP A 24 -14.95 -3.05 -3.69
N GLU A 25 -14.56 -4.21 -4.21
CA GLU A 25 -14.89 -5.47 -3.55
C GLU A 25 -14.01 -5.65 -2.31
N ILE A 26 -14.66 -6.03 -1.22
CA ILE A 26 -14.05 -6.17 0.10
C ILE A 26 -14.29 -7.55 0.70
N GLN A 27 -13.28 -8.05 1.42
CA GLN A 27 -13.35 -9.26 2.22
C GLN A 27 -13.15 -8.89 3.69
N VAL A 28 -14.10 -9.25 4.55
CA VAL A 28 -13.97 -9.10 6.00
C VAL A 28 -13.01 -10.17 6.52
N VAL A 29 -12.02 -9.78 7.33
CA VAL A 29 -11.01 -10.70 7.87
C VAL A 29 -11.18 -10.93 9.37
N ARG A 30 -11.78 -9.97 10.08
CA ARG A 30 -11.91 -10.05 11.55
C ARG A 30 -13.27 -9.55 12.03
N GLY A 31 -13.88 -10.29 12.95
CA GLY A 31 -15.13 -9.92 13.63
C GLY A 31 -16.41 -10.25 12.85
N HIS A 32 -17.55 -9.95 13.47
CA HIS A 32 -18.88 -10.15 12.90
C HIS A 32 -19.25 -9.06 11.88
N TYR A 33 -20.21 -9.37 11.01
CA TYR A 33 -20.67 -8.49 9.93
C TYR A 33 -21.42 -7.23 10.39
N LYS A 34 -21.74 -7.08 11.68
CA LYS A 34 -22.46 -5.92 12.22
C LYS A 34 -21.45 -4.83 12.63
N GLY A 35 -21.53 -3.65 12.02
CA GLY A 35 -20.65 -2.52 12.31
C GLY A 35 -19.25 -2.65 11.70
N ILE A 36 -19.19 -2.78 10.37
CA ILE A 36 -17.95 -3.01 9.62
C ILE A 36 -17.03 -1.80 9.74
N HIS A 37 -15.95 -1.96 10.49
CA HIS A 37 -14.88 -0.96 10.56
C HIS A 37 -13.84 -1.23 9.44
N PRO A 38 -13.37 -0.21 8.70
CA PRO A 38 -12.46 -0.35 7.56
C PRO A 38 -11.14 -1.05 7.88
N SER A 39 -10.66 -1.01 9.14
CA SER A 39 -9.43 -1.72 9.55
C SER A 39 -9.59 -3.25 9.58
N LYS A 40 -10.81 -3.77 9.66
CA LYS A 40 -11.11 -5.21 9.73
C LYS A 40 -11.32 -5.83 8.34
N VAL A 41 -11.10 -5.05 7.30
CA VAL A 41 -11.46 -5.36 5.92
C VAL A 41 -10.22 -5.31 5.03
N VAL A 42 -10.15 -6.26 4.09
CA VAL A 42 -9.10 -6.34 3.07
C VAL A 42 -9.74 -6.18 1.69
N ILE A 43 -9.15 -5.33 0.85
CA ILE A 43 -9.67 -5.04 -0.49
C ILE A 43 -9.20 -6.13 -1.48
N THR A 44 -10.16 -6.79 -2.13
CA THR A 44 -9.92 -7.87 -3.12
C THR A 44 -9.87 -7.33 -4.54
N ARG A 45 -10.81 -6.48 -4.95
CA ARG A 45 -10.82 -5.81 -6.27
C ARG A 45 -10.95 -4.31 -6.10
N LEU A 46 -10.32 -3.55 -7.00
CA LEU A 46 -10.27 -2.08 -6.95
C LEU A 46 -10.78 -1.63 -8.29
N LYS A 47 -11.67 -0.66 -8.29
CA LYS A 47 -12.08 0.04 -9.50
C LYS A 47 -10.98 1.03 -9.91
N LEU A 48 -10.42 0.85 -11.11
CA LEU A 48 -9.26 1.61 -11.58
C LEU A 48 -9.69 2.80 -12.45
N ASP A 49 -10.18 3.85 -11.81
CA ASP A 49 -10.50 5.13 -12.45
C ASP A 49 -9.30 6.11 -12.46
N LYS A 50 -9.51 7.32 -13.00
CA LYS A 50 -8.46 8.37 -13.12
C LYS A 50 -7.85 8.76 -11.76
N HIS A 51 -8.68 8.97 -10.74
CA HIS A 51 -8.25 9.40 -9.41
C HIS A 51 -7.48 8.33 -8.60
N PRO A 52 -7.98 7.09 -8.45
CA PRO A 52 -7.25 6.04 -7.73
C PRO A 52 -5.94 5.67 -8.41
N LYS A 53 -5.85 5.73 -9.75
CA LYS A 53 -4.57 5.56 -10.47
C LYS A 53 -3.53 6.60 -10.06
N LYS A 54 -3.92 7.88 -9.90
CA LYS A 54 -3.01 8.94 -9.43
C LYS A 54 -2.51 8.67 -8.01
N ILE A 55 -3.39 8.24 -7.11
CA ILE A 55 -3.02 7.91 -5.73
C ILE A 55 -2.06 6.72 -5.67
N LEU A 56 -2.30 5.66 -6.46
CA LEU A 56 -1.42 4.50 -6.55
C LEU A 56 0.00 4.91 -6.97
N LYS A 57 0.12 5.68 -8.06
CA LYS A 57 1.41 6.17 -8.55
C LYS A 57 2.16 7.00 -7.49
N ARG A 58 1.46 7.93 -6.82
CA ARG A 58 2.04 8.75 -5.76
C ARG A 58 2.55 7.90 -4.59
N LYS A 59 1.73 6.98 -4.09
CA LYS A 59 2.10 6.12 -2.95
C LYS A 59 3.24 5.15 -3.29
N ALA A 60 3.25 4.60 -4.51
CA ALA A 60 4.31 3.73 -4.97
C ALA A 60 5.66 4.46 -5.03
N LYS A 61 5.67 5.69 -5.56
CA LYS A 61 6.85 6.56 -5.61
C LYS A 61 7.38 6.87 -4.20
N CYS A 62 6.50 7.29 -3.28
CA CYS A 62 6.91 7.55 -1.88
C CYS A 62 7.58 6.33 -1.22
N ARG A 63 7.11 5.12 -1.52
CA ARG A 63 7.69 3.90 -0.95
C ARG A 63 9.06 3.56 -1.54
N GLN A 64 9.30 3.84 -2.82
CA GLN A 64 10.61 3.65 -3.45
C GLN A 64 11.64 4.60 -2.83
N VAL A 65 11.31 5.89 -2.74
CA VAL A 65 12.20 6.89 -2.12
C VAL A 65 12.55 6.54 -0.68
N GLY A 66 11.58 6.05 0.11
CA GLY A 66 11.85 5.59 1.48
C GLY A 66 12.79 4.39 1.55
N LYS A 67 12.76 3.48 0.57
CA LYS A 67 13.69 2.35 0.48
C LYS A 67 15.10 2.79 0.06
N GLU A 68 15.21 3.83 -0.75
CA GLU A 68 16.50 4.38 -1.19
C GLU A 68 17.18 5.14 -0.06
N LYS A 69 16.44 5.99 0.66
CA LYS A 69 16.98 6.74 1.81
C LYS A 69 17.36 5.86 3.00
N GLY A 70 16.75 4.67 3.15
CA GLY A 70 17.08 3.71 4.21
C GLY A 70 18.27 2.79 3.89
N LYS A 71 18.86 2.89 2.70
CA LYS A 71 20.03 2.10 2.30
C LYS A 71 21.28 2.97 2.38
N HIS A 72 21.82 3.12 3.58
CA HIS A 72 23.27 3.32 3.69
C HIS A 72 23.88 1.92 3.58
N LYS A 73 24.51 1.63 2.44
CA LYS A 73 25.27 0.38 2.27
C LYS A 73 26.63 0.55 2.91
N GLU A 74 27.16 -0.53 3.51
CA GLU A 74 28.51 -0.60 4.08
C GLU A 74 29.60 -0.11 3.10
N GLU A 75 29.42 -0.33 1.79
CA GLU A 75 30.26 0.19 0.70
C GLU A 75 30.42 1.73 0.70
N THR A 76 29.47 2.45 1.29
CA THR A 76 29.51 3.93 1.42
C THR A 76 30.31 4.37 2.64
N ILE A 77 30.41 3.51 3.66
CA ILE A 77 31.15 3.77 4.90
C ILE A 77 32.63 3.51 4.65
N GLU A 78 32.97 2.43 3.94
CA GLU A 78 34.36 2.10 3.56
C GLU A 78 34.98 3.19 2.67
N LYS A 79 34.22 3.73 1.71
CA LYS A 79 34.67 4.84 0.84
C LYS A 79 34.78 6.21 1.52
N MET A 80 34.32 6.34 2.77
CA MET A 80 34.51 7.56 3.57
C MET A 80 35.69 7.44 4.55
N LEU A 81 36.23 6.22 4.74
CA LEU A 81 37.33 5.92 5.64
C LEU A 81 38.69 5.79 4.92
N GLU A 82 38.69 5.78 3.59
CA GLU A 82 39.87 5.92 2.73
C GLU A 82 40.11 7.40 2.39
#